data_AF-Q4A8N7-F1
#
_entry.id   AF-Q4A8N7-F1
#
_cell.length_a   1.000
_cell.length_b   1.000
_cell.length_c   1.000
_cell.angle_alpha   90.00
_cell.angle_beta   90.00
_cell.angle_gamma   90.00
#
_symmetry.space_group_name_H-M   'P 1'
#
loop_
_entity.id
_entity.type
_entity.pdbx_description
1 polymer ?
#
loop_
_entity_poly.entity_id
_entity_poly.type
_entity_poly.pdbx_seq_one_letter_code
_entity_poly.pdbx_strand_id
1 'polypeptide(L)'
;MQFLLLNREIAIRIIKSQEFFSGKILDLSSLNFKEIADFAFSGMGLEIKKLILPDSLLKIGESAFMLNKIEKIVFGANLETILDSAFESNMVKKIEFPKGIRKLNSSVFADNKIKSLIIPSTISEIASDCFADNLLEKLEFHFENISVNTYAFVGNSPKQVDIFASFSAKNGEEIFDFYKFKFDFLNNFDKFDNSFKLEIKNLSLMQILLSFNWENLETINLIIPENQGKKHYEIFINKSKMTQRMQFDALGNVFFKKIVEIY
;
A
#
# COMPACT_ATOMS: atom_id res chain seq x y z
N MET A 1 34.86 1.52 -14.43
CA MET A 1 34.44 0.59 -13.36
C MET A 1 33.14 -0.03 -13.83
N GLN A 2 33.16 -1.29 -14.26
CA GLN A 2 31.99 -1.97 -14.83
C GLN A 2 30.99 -2.20 -13.69
N PHE A 3 29.79 -1.63 -13.80
CA PHE A 3 28.75 -1.82 -12.80
C PHE A 3 28.41 -3.32 -12.73
N LEU A 4 28.56 -3.91 -11.55
CA LEU A 4 28.28 -5.32 -11.36
C LEU A 4 26.76 -5.53 -11.29
N LEU A 5 26.26 -6.56 -11.96
CA LEU A 5 24.95 -7.16 -11.69
C LEU A 5 25.14 -8.14 -10.52
N LEU A 6 24.32 -8.04 -9.47
CA LEU A 6 24.32 -9.03 -8.39
C LEU A 6 23.44 -10.21 -8.79
N ASN A 7 24.05 -11.26 -9.33
CA ASN A 7 23.37 -12.51 -9.68
C ASN A 7 23.41 -13.55 -8.55
N ARG A 8 22.74 -14.69 -8.73
CA ARG A 8 22.65 -15.76 -7.72
C ARG A 8 24.01 -16.32 -7.28
N GLU A 9 24.98 -16.43 -8.18
CA GLU A 9 26.33 -16.92 -7.82
C GLU A 9 27.03 -15.96 -6.87
N ILE A 10 26.95 -14.65 -7.15
CA ILE A 10 27.48 -13.59 -6.28
C ILE A 10 26.73 -13.58 -4.95
N ALA A 11 25.40 -13.69 -4.97
CA ALA A 11 24.57 -13.78 -3.77
C ALA A 11 25.02 -14.92 -2.84
N ILE A 12 25.26 -16.12 -3.38
CA ILE A 12 25.74 -17.28 -2.61
C ILE A 12 27.11 -17.02 -1.96
N ARG A 13 28.00 -16.27 -2.63
CA ARG A 13 29.30 -15.88 -2.05
C ARG A 13 29.13 -14.84 -0.93
N ILE A 14 28.27 -13.84 -1.14
CA ILE A 14 27.96 -12.79 -0.17
C ILE A 14 27.43 -13.40 1.13
N ILE A 15 26.44 -14.29 1.08
CA ILE A 15 25.82 -14.87 2.29
C ILE A 15 26.76 -15.80 3.08
N LYS A 16 27.87 -16.24 2.48
CA LYS A 16 28.91 -17.03 3.16
C LYS A 16 29.99 -16.15 3.81
N SER A 17 30.03 -14.86 3.48
CA SER A 17 31.00 -13.93 4.03
C SER A 17 30.43 -13.25 5.28
N GLN A 18 31.15 -13.34 6.39
CA GLN A 18 30.80 -12.61 7.62
C GLN A 18 30.93 -11.08 7.47
N GLU A 19 31.63 -10.60 6.44
CA GLU A 19 31.71 -9.18 6.11
C GLU A 19 30.33 -8.62 5.74
N PHE A 20 29.53 -9.38 4.97
CA PHE A 20 28.24 -8.93 4.46
C PHE A 20 27.06 -9.56 5.18
N PHE A 21 27.22 -10.78 5.72
CA PHE A 21 26.16 -11.47 6.46
C PHE A 21 26.63 -11.92 7.84
N SER A 22 26.31 -11.13 8.86
CA SER A 22 26.65 -11.40 10.25
C SER A 22 25.51 -10.99 11.18
N GLY A 23 25.28 -11.77 12.25
CA GLY A 23 24.24 -11.45 13.23
C GLY A 23 22.82 -11.33 12.67
N LYS A 24 22.50 -12.06 11.58
CA LYS A 24 21.24 -11.95 10.81
C LYS A 24 21.04 -10.59 10.13
N ILE A 25 22.11 -9.84 9.88
CA ILE A 25 22.10 -8.60 9.11
C ILE A 25 22.78 -8.89 7.78
N LEU A 26 22.06 -8.70 6.68
CA LEU A 26 22.62 -8.73 5.32
C LEU A 26 22.88 -7.29 4.90
N ASP A 27 24.14 -6.86 5.00
CA ASP A 27 24.57 -5.52 4.65
C ASP A 27 25.25 -5.51 3.29
N LEU A 28 24.57 -4.93 2.30
CA LEU A 28 25.08 -4.75 0.94
C LEU A 28 25.50 -3.30 0.67
N SER A 29 25.51 -2.42 1.69
CA SER A 29 25.67 -0.97 1.52
C SER A 29 27.03 -0.54 1.00
N SER A 30 28.08 -1.33 1.25
CA SER A 30 29.44 -1.08 0.75
C SER A 30 29.67 -1.55 -0.69
N LEU A 31 28.73 -2.30 -1.27
CA LEU A 31 28.84 -2.83 -2.62
C LEU A 31 28.32 -1.83 -3.65
N ASN A 32 28.95 -1.80 -4.83
CA ASN A 32 28.59 -0.89 -5.92
C ASN A 32 28.04 -1.66 -7.12
N PHE A 33 26.78 -2.10 -7.01
CA PHE A 33 26.01 -2.69 -8.09
C PHE A 33 24.78 -1.83 -8.43
N LYS A 34 24.30 -1.95 -9.67
CA LYS A 34 23.12 -1.21 -10.16
C LYS A 34 21.85 -2.03 -10.14
N GLU A 35 21.98 -3.35 -10.16
CA GLU A 35 20.86 -4.26 -10.26
C GLU A 35 21.11 -5.52 -9.43
N ILE A 36 20.06 -6.02 -8.80
CA ILE A 36 19.98 -7.39 -8.28
C ILE A 36 19.17 -8.19 -9.29
N ALA A 37 19.76 -9.26 -9.81
CA ALA A 37 19.12 -10.10 -10.82
C ALA A 37 17.89 -10.82 -10.27
N ASP A 38 17.05 -11.28 -11.18
CA ASP A 38 15.91 -12.13 -10.86
C ASP A 38 16.38 -13.36 -10.07
N PHE A 39 15.60 -13.73 -9.06
CA PHE A 39 15.85 -14.89 -8.18
C PHE A 39 17.20 -14.91 -7.45
N ALA A 40 17.94 -13.79 -7.36
CA ALA A 40 19.31 -13.77 -6.83
C ALA A 40 19.43 -14.35 -5.40
N PHE A 41 18.52 -13.99 -4.50
CA PHE A 41 18.41 -14.50 -3.13
C PHE A 41 17.15 -15.36 -2.90
N SER A 42 16.42 -15.72 -3.95
CA SER A 42 15.13 -16.43 -3.84
C SER A 42 15.29 -17.83 -3.23
N GLY A 43 14.40 -18.15 -2.28
CA GLY A 43 14.27 -19.49 -1.70
C GLY A 43 15.49 -19.96 -0.93
N MET A 44 16.33 -19.04 -0.44
CA MET A 44 17.53 -19.39 0.32
C MET A 44 17.24 -19.68 1.80
N GLY A 45 16.01 -19.42 2.28
CA GLY A 45 15.63 -19.67 3.67
C GLY A 45 16.36 -18.78 4.68
N LEU A 46 16.84 -17.61 4.23
CA LEU A 46 17.68 -16.73 5.05
C LEU A 46 16.88 -16.09 6.17
N GLU A 47 17.41 -16.14 7.39
CA GLU A 47 16.88 -15.41 8.54
C GLU A 47 17.56 -14.04 8.63
N ILE A 48 16.89 -13.01 8.09
CA ILE A 48 17.44 -11.65 7.96
C ILE A 48 16.61 -10.70 8.82
N LYS A 49 17.16 -10.28 9.96
CA LYS A 49 16.54 -9.23 10.79
C LYS A 49 16.59 -7.87 10.09
N LYS A 50 17.60 -7.62 9.27
CA LYS A 50 17.78 -6.36 8.54
C LYS A 50 18.54 -6.59 7.23
N LEU A 51 17.92 -6.25 6.12
CA LEU A 51 18.55 -6.14 4.80
C LEU A 51 18.88 -4.66 4.56
N ILE A 52 20.13 -4.36 4.21
CA ILE A 52 20.58 -3.00 3.88
C ILE A 52 21.04 -3.00 2.43
N LEU A 53 20.38 -2.21 1.58
CA LEU A 53 20.68 -2.08 0.16
C LEU A 53 21.52 -0.83 -0.09
N PRO A 54 22.47 -0.86 -1.05
CA PRO A 54 23.34 0.28 -1.32
C PRO A 54 22.60 1.38 -2.08
N ASP A 55 23.05 2.63 -1.88
CA ASP A 55 22.54 3.78 -2.64
C ASP A 55 22.84 3.69 -4.14
N SER A 56 23.80 2.85 -4.56
CA SER A 56 24.08 2.66 -5.98
C SER A 56 22.97 1.90 -6.72
N LEU A 57 22.16 1.10 -6.01
CA LEU A 57 21.16 0.19 -6.55
C LEU A 57 19.98 0.95 -7.18
N LEU A 58 19.64 0.58 -8.42
CA LEU A 58 18.53 1.18 -9.18
C LEU A 58 17.36 0.20 -9.37
N LYS A 59 17.64 -1.11 -9.48
CA LYS A 59 16.64 -2.13 -9.79
C LYS A 59 16.78 -3.39 -8.95
N ILE A 60 15.65 -3.91 -8.47
CA ILE A 60 15.52 -5.24 -7.87
C ILE A 60 14.71 -6.13 -8.81
N GLY A 61 15.31 -7.24 -9.21
CA GLY A 61 14.74 -8.22 -10.13
C GLY A 61 13.54 -8.99 -9.56
N GLU A 62 12.88 -9.72 -10.46
CA GLU A 62 11.72 -10.54 -10.16
C GLU A 62 12.08 -11.58 -9.11
N SER A 63 11.22 -11.72 -8.09
CA SER A 63 11.38 -12.68 -7.00
C SER A 63 12.75 -12.64 -6.29
N ALA A 64 13.52 -11.55 -6.43
CA ALA A 64 14.93 -11.52 -6.04
C ALA A 64 15.17 -11.91 -4.58
N PHE A 65 14.25 -11.60 -3.66
CA PHE A 65 14.30 -11.95 -2.24
C PHE A 65 13.11 -12.80 -1.77
N MET A 66 12.35 -13.38 -2.70
CA MET A 66 11.18 -14.21 -2.39
C MET A 66 11.55 -15.40 -1.49
N LEU A 67 10.63 -15.84 -0.62
CA LEU A 67 10.78 -17.05 0.23
C LEU A 67 12.01 -17.01 1.13
N ASN A 68 12.14 -15.91 1.88
CA ASN A 68 13.11 -15.76 2.97
C ASN A 68 12.37 -15.39 4.26
N LYS A 69 13.10 -14.92 5.27
CA LYS A 69 12.53 -14.43 6.54
C LYS A 69 13.06 -13.03 6.83
N ILE A 70 12.95 -12.11 5.86
CA ILE A 70 13.40 -10.73 6.00
C ILE A 70 12.40 -9.94 6.86
N GLU A 71 12.86 -9.33 7.95
CA GLU A 71 11.99 -8.56 8.87
C GLU A 71 11.98 -7.05 8.59
N LYS A 72 13.11 -6.51 8.14
CA LYS A 72 13.30 -5.08 7.87
C LYS A 72 14.16 -4.89 6.63
N ILE A 73 13.74 -3.97 5.77
CA ILE A 73 14.50 -3.54 4.59
C ILE A 73 14.89 -2.08 4.79
N VAL A 74 16.13 -1.75 4.50
CA VAL A 74 16.62 -0.38 4.33
C VAL A 74 16.99 -0.24 2.86
N PHE A 75 16.12 0.46 2.11
CA PHE A 75 16.35 0.71 0.70
C PHE A 75 17.43 1.79 0.50
N GLY A 76 18.19 1.65 -0.59
CA GLY A 76 19.09 2.71 -1.04
C GLY A 76 18.31 3.89 -1.63
N ALA A 77 18.90 5.09 -1.55
CA ALA A 77 18.24 6.34 -1.90
C ALA A 77 17.85 6.45 -3.39
N ASN A 78 18.59 5.80 -4.29
CA ASN A 78 18.41 5.89 -5.74
C ASN A 78 17.62 4.72 -6.35
N LEU A 79 16.96 3.90 -5.53
CA LEU A 79 16.17 2.79 -6.04
C LEU A 79 14.94 3.30 -6.80
N GLU A 80 14.77 2.81 -8.03
CA GLU A 80 13.74 3.26 -8.97
C GLU A 80 12.74 2.14 -9.29
N THR A 81 13.19 0.88 -9.33
CA THR A 81 12.37 -0.25 -9.77
C THR A 81 12.47 -1.45 -8.83
N ILE A 82 11.30 -2.00 -8.48
CA ILE A 82 11.18 -3.29 -7.80
C ILE A 82 10.20 -4.14 -8.63
N LEU A 83 10.69 -5.26 -9.16
CA LEU A 83 9.89 -6.14 -10.02
C LEU A 83 9.02 -7.11 -9.23
N ASP A 84 8.17 -7.83 -9.96
CA ASP A 84 7.16 -8.76 -9.46
C ASP A 84 7.71 -9.71 -8.39
N SER A 85 6.93 -9.91 -7.32
CA SER A 85 7.23 -10.84 -6.21
C SER A 85 8.58 -10.63 -5.50
N ALA A 86 9.28 -9.50 -5.72
CA ALA A 86 10.65 -9.33 -5.26
C ALA A 86 10.85 -9.57 -3.75
N PHE A 87 9.86 -9.29 -2.91
CA PHE A 87 9.86 -9.53 -1.46
C PHE A 87 8.67 -10.37 -0.99
N GLU A 88 8.05 -11.16 -1.87
CA GLU A 88 6.95 -12.07 -1.50
C GLU A 88 7.38 -13.14 -0.50
N SER A 89 6.47 -13.56 0.39
CA SER A 89 6.68 -14.60 1.41
C SER A 89 7.90 -14.32 2.28
N ASN A 90 7.83 -13.20 3.01
CA ASN A 90 8.85 -12.75 3.96
C ASN A 90 8.20 -12.38 5.30
N MET A 91 8.94 -11.69 6.18
CA MET A 91 8.49 -11.28 7.51
C MET A 91 8.49 -9.76 7.68
N VAL A 92 8.40 -9.00 6.58
CA VAL A 92 8.56 -7.54 6.59
C VAL A 92 7.44 -6.92 7.42
N LYS A 93 7.81 -6.08 8.39
CA LYS A 93 6.88 -5.47 9.35
C LYS A 93 6.49 -4.03 9.02
N LYS A 94 7.40 -3.32 8.35
CA LYS A 94 7.25 -1.91 7.97
C LYS A 94 8.04 -1.65 6.69
N ILE A 95 7.49 -0.78 5.83
CA ILE A 95 8.14 -0.31 4.62
C ILE A 95 8.30 1.19 4.71
N GLU A 96 9.48 1.68 4.34
CA GLU A 96 9.76 3.10 4.09
C GLU A 96 10.22 3.19 2.63
N PHE A 97 9.33 3.63 1.74
CA PHE A 97 9.62 3.67 0.31
C PHE A 97 10.71 4.71 0.00
N PRO A 98 11.72 4.38 -0.83
CA PRO A 98 12.65 5.39 -1.32
C PRO A 98 11.93 6.33 -2.30
N LYS A 99 12.39 7.58 -2.36
CA LYS A 99 11.73 8.67 -3.12
C LYS A 99 11.65 8.41 -4.64
N GLY A 100 12.47 7.50 -5.17
CA GLY A 100 12.53 7.16 -6.59
C GLY A 100 11.41 6.23 -7.06
N ILE A 101 10.74 5.50 -6.16
CA ILE A 101 9.72 4.51 -6.56
C ILE A 101 8.47 5.21 -7.07
N ARG A 102 7.99 4.76 -8.23
CA ARG A 102 6.76 5.24 -8.89
C ARG A 102 5.70 4.16 -9.02
N LYS A 103 6.13 2.92 -9.28
CA LYS A 103 5.26 1.77 -9.51
C LYS A 103 5.60 0.66 -8.53
N LEU A 104 4.57 0.04 -7.99
CA LEU A 104 4.66 -1.21 -7.25
C LEU A 104 4.04 -2.32 -8.09
N ASN A 105 4.89 -3.26 -8.50
CA ASN A 105 4.53 -4.38 -9.34
C ASN A 105 3.76 -5.47 -8.60
N SER A 106 3.37 -6.52 -9.33
CA SER A 106 2.51 -7.59 -8.81
C SER A 106 3.19 -8.31 -7.64
N SER A 107 2.44 -8.59 -6.58
CA SER A 107 2.89 -9.38 -5.42
C SER A 107 4.18 -8.94 -4.71
N VAL A 108 4.71 -7.73 -4.96
CA VAL A 108 6.03 -7.31 -4.48
C VAL A 108 6.22 -7.55 -2.98
N PHE A 109 5.20 -7.27 -2.17
CA PHE A 109 5.18 -7.45 -0.72
C PHE A 109 4.04 -8.39 -0.26
N ALA A 110 3.58 -9.31 -1.12
CA ALA A 110 2.59 -10.32 -0.74
C ALA A 110 3.13 -11.24 0.37
N ASP A 111 2.24 -11.79 1.19
CA ASP A 111 2.57 -12.71 2.30
C ASP A 111 3.71 -12.19 3.19
N ASN A 112 3.46 -11.07 3.86
CA ASN A 112 4.39 -10.46 4.81
C ASN A 112 3.69 -10.23 6.17
N LYS A 113 4.24 -9.36 7.02
CA LYS A 113 3.71 -9.07 8.36
C LYS A 113 3.52 -7.57 8.56
N ILE A 114 3.23 -6.84 7.49
CA ILE A 114 3.08 -5.39 7.52
C ILE A 114 1.78 -5.05 8.24
N LYS A 115 1.88 -4.20 9.27
CA LYS A 115 0.72 -3.77 10.09
C LYS A 115 0.22 -2.37 9.77
N SER A 116 1.12 -1.50 9.36
CA SER A 116 0.81 -0.13 9.00
C SER A 116 1.60 0.25 7.77
N LEU A 117 0.92 0.88 6.81
CA LEU A 117 1.50 1.22 5.53
C LEU A 117 1.08 2.61 5.11
N ILE A 118 2.07 3.39 4.68
CA ILE A 118 1.89 4.70 4.06
C ILE A 118 2.27 4.54 2.60
N ILE A 119 1.31 4.79 1.71
CA ILE A 119 1.53 4.95 0.28
C ILE A 119 1.78 6.43 0.02
N PRO A 120 3.03 6.86 -0.23
CA PRO A 120 3.34 8.27 -0.48
C PRO A 120 2.88 8.71 -1.87
N SER A 121 2.77 10.02 -2.07
CA SER A 121 2.37 10.64 -3.35
C SER A 121 3.32 10.38 -4.51
N THR A 122 4.52 9.84 -4.24
CA THR A 122 5.44 9.39 -5.28
C THR A 122 4.95 8.13 -5.98
N ILE A 123 4.06 7.33 -5.39
CA ILE A 123 3.57 6.08 -5.98
C ILE A 123 2.30 6.37 -6.80
N SER A 124 2.37 6.13 -8.10
CA SER A 124 1.27 6.35 -9.04
C SER A 124 0.57 5.07 -9.49
N GLU A 125 1.15 3.89 -9.24
CA GLU A 125 0.56 2.61 -9.63
C GLU A 125 0.86 1.51 -8.60
N ILE A 126 -0.18 0.75 -8.22
CA ILE A 126 -0.11 -0.45 -7.39
C ILE A 126 -0.80 -1.60 -8.14
N ALA A 127 -0.02 -2.60 -8.53
CA ALA A 127 -0.51 -3.75 -9.29
C ALA A 127 -1.20 -4.81 -8.41
N SER A 128 -1.66 -5.89 -9.04
CA SER A 128 -2.38 -6.99 -8.40
C SER A 128 -1.59 -7.58 -7.24
N ASP A 129 -2.27 -7.90 -6.15
CA ASP A 129 -1.75 -8.66 -5.01
C ASP A 129 -0.50 -8.06 -4.34
N CYS A 130 -0.13 -6.81 -4.67
CA CYS A 130 1.13 -6.20 -4.25
C CYS A 130 1.38 -6.26 -2.74
N PHE A 131 0.32 -6.14 -1.94
CA PHE A 131 0.32 -6.25 -0.49
C PHE A 131 -0.63 -7.35 0.00
N ALA A 132 -0.91 -8.36 -0.82
CA ALA A 132 -1.79 -9.45 -0.44
C ALA A 132 -1.33 -10.14 0.85
N ASP A 133 -2.29 -10.64 1.64
CA ASP A 133 -2.04 -11.50 2.81
C ASP A 133 -1.01 -10.93 3.80
N ASN A 134 -1.19 -9.65 4.14
CA ASN A 134 -0.46 -8.97 5.21
C ASN A 134 -1.31 -8.87 6.48
N LEU A 135 -0.85 -8.07 7.45
CA LEU A 135 -1.54 -7.85 8.73
C LEU A 135 -2.02 -6.40 8.86
N LEU A 136 -2.40 -5.77 7.74
CA LEU A 136 -2.65 -4.34 7.70
C LEU A 136 -3.83 -3.97 8.61
N GLU A 137 -3.53 -3.22 9.66
CA GLU A 137 -4.50 -2.61 10.58
C GLU A 137 -4.74 -1.14 10.24
N LYS A 138 -3.72 -0.44 9.73
CA LYS A 138 -3.80 0.95 9.29
C LYS A 138 -3.23 1.13 7.88
N LEU A 139 -4.02 1.75 7.01
CA LEU A 139 -3.59 2.20 5.69
C LEU A 139 -3.67 3.71 5.57
N GLU A 140 -2.67 4.29 4.92
CA GLU A 140 -2.61 5.72 4.66
C GLU A 140 -2.19 5.94 3.21
N PHE A 141 -2.98 6.72 2.47
CA PHE A 141 -2.72 7.07 1.08
C PHE A 141 -2.52 8.57 0.95
N HIS A 142 -1.47 8.98 0.28
CA HIS A 142 -1.24 10.34 -0.18
C HIS A 142 -1.18 10.30 -1.71
N PHE A 143 -2.06 11.00 -2.41
CA PHE A 143 -2.02 11.01 -3.87
C PHE A 143 -2.64 12.28 -4.48
N GLU A 144 -2.15 12.63 -5.67
CA GLU A 144 -2.89 13.47 -6.62
C GLU A 144 -3.65 12.59 -7.61
N ASN A 145 -2.98 11.56 -8.12
CA ASN A 145 -3.53 10.51 -8.96
C ASN A 145 -2.80 9.19 -8.68
N ILE A 146 -3.56 8.11 -8.51
CA ILE A 146 -3.01 6.75 -8.33
C ILE A 146 -3.91 5.73 -9.00
N SER A 147 -3.30 4.75 -9.67
CA SER A 147 -3.96 3.56 -10.16
C SER A 147 -3.77 2.42 -9.17
N VAL A 148 -4.86 1.88 -8.61
CA VAL A 148 -4.79 0.75 -7.66
C VAL A 148 -5.58 -0.43 -8.22
N ASN A 149 -4.93 -1.58 -8.33
CA ASN A 149 -5.61 -2.82 -8.70
C ASN A 149 -6.57 -3.28 -7.59
N THR A 150 -7.74 -3.78 -7.97
CA THR A 150 -8.78 -4.28 -7.04
C THR A 150 -8.29 -5.37 -6.08
N TYR A 151 -7.25 -6.14 -6.43
CA TYR A 151 -6.69 -7.17 -5.57
C TYR A 151 -5.41 -6.75 -4.85
N ALA A 152 -4.97 -5.49 -5.00
CA ALA A 152 -3.70 -5.01 -4.46
C ALA A 152 -3.51 -5.28 -2.95
N PHE A 153 -4.59 -5.28 -2.16
CA PHE A 153 -4.57 -5.53 -0.71
C PHE A 153 -5.49 -6.68 -0.29
N VAL A 154 -5.75 -7.66 -1.17
CA VAL A 154 -6.55 -8.85 -0.83
C VAL A 154 -5.98 -9.58 0.40
N GLY A 155 -6.83 -10.20 1.21
CA GLY A 155 -6.39 -10.88 2.44
C GLY A 155 -6.06 -9.94 3.61
N ASN A 156 -6.20 -8.62 3.43
CA ASN A 156 -6.10 -7.64 4.52
C ASN A 156 -7.48 -7.12 4.95
N SER A 157 -7.59 -6.76 6.23
CA SER A 157 -8.80 -6.19 6.82
C SER A 157 -8.44 -5.00 7.73
N PRO A 158 -8.08 -3.83 7.16
CA PRO A 158 -7.67 -2.66 7.93
C PRO A 158 -8.80 -2.15 8.83
N LYS A 159 -8.43 -1.65 10.01
CA LYS A 159 -9.32 -0.95 10.94
C LYS A 159 -9.44 0.52 10.58
N GLN A 160 -8.37 1.13 10.06
CA GLN A 160 -8.34 2.54 9.72
C GLN A 160 -7.75 2.76 8.33
N VAL A 161 -8.42 3.57 7.54
CA VAL A 161 -7.92 4.05 6.25
C VAL A 161 -7.97 5.58 6.21
N ASP A 162 -6.80 6.20 6.12
CA ASP A 162 -6.67 7.64 5.96
C ASP A 162 -6.28 7.96 4.51
N ILE A 163 -7.03 8.85 3.86
CA ILE A 163 -6.83 9.20 2.45
C ILE A 163 -6.65 10.71 2.34
N PHE A 164 -5.44 11.11 1.98
CA PHE A 164 -5.01 12.49 1.77
C PHE A 164 -4.94 12.77 0.27
N ALA A 165 -5.90 13.55 -0.21
CA ALA A 165 -5.94 14.01 -1.60
C ALA A 165 -6.90 15.22 -1.70
N SER A 166 -6.94 15.84 -2.88
CA SER A 166 -7.97 16.82 -3.17
C SER A 166 -9.26 16.11 -3.63
N PHE A 167 -10.39 16.49 -3.03
CA PHE A 167 -11.71 15.93 -3.36
C PHE A 167 -12.73 17.05 -3.59
N SER A 168 -13.76 16.74 -4.38
CA SER A 168 -15.02 17.49 -4.37
C SER A 168 -16.12 16.55 -3.88
N ALA A 169 -16.88 16.98 -2.88
CA ALA A 169 -18.03 16.24 -2.36
C ALA A 169 -19.29 17.09 -2.47
N LYS A 170 -20.44 16.46 -2.78
CA LYS A 170 -21.73 17.16 -2.85
C LYS A 170 -22.91 16.28 -2.40
N ASN A 171 -24.01 16.93 -2.02
CA ASN A 171 -25.32 16.32 -1.77
C ASN A 171 -26.38 17.09 -2.57
N GLY A 172 -26.87 16.49 -3.66
CA GLY A 172 -27.71 17.20 -4.63
C GLY A 172 -26.95 18.36 -5.29
N GLU A 173 -27.44 19.58 -5.08
CA GLU A 173 -26.80 20.83 -5.54
C GLU A 173 -25.83 21.44 -4.50
N GLU A 174 -25.87 20.98 -3.24
CA GLU A 174 -24.99 21.48 -2.18
C GLU A 174 -23.58 20.91 -2.35
N ILE A 175 -22.57 21.79 -2.46
CA ILE A 175 -21.15 21.41 -2.48
C ILE A 175 -20.58 21.57 -1.07
N PHE A 176 -19.89 20.55 -0.59
CA PHE A 176 -19.21 20.60 0.70
C PHE A 176 -17.84 21.28 0.56
N ASP A 177 -17.64 22.34 1.35
CA ASP A 177 -16.32 22.92 1.62
C ASP A 177 -15.80 22.37 2.95
N PHE A 178 -14.89 21.41 2.89
CA PHE A 178 -14.45 20.63 4.05
C PHE A 178 -12.94 20.40 4.07
N TYR A 179 -12.42 20.23 5.27
CA TYR A 179 -11.07 19.71 5.51
C TYR A 179 -11.10 18.19 5.62
N LYS A 180 -12.08 17.66 6.37
CA LYS A 180 -12.17 16.23 6.67
C LYS A 180 -13.61 15.71 6.63
N PHE A 181 -13.81 14.57 5.97
CA PHE A 181 -14.96 13.69 6.17
C PHE A 181 -14.50 12.41 6.88
N LYS A 182 -15.04 12.15 8.06
CA LYS A 182 -14.86 10.90 8.80
C LYS A 182 -16.09 10.03 8.62
N PHE A 183 -15.89 8.81 8.17
CA PHE A 183 -16.87 7.74 8.22
C PHE A 183 -16.53 6.84 9.41
N ASP A 184 -17.43 6.77 10.38
CA ASP A 184 -17.26 6.00 11.62
C ASP A 184 -18.21 4.80 11.61
N PHE A 185 -17.65 3.60 11.71
CA PHE A 185 -18.37 2.33 11.61
C PHE A 185 -18.51 1.61 12.95
N LEU A 186 -18.00 2.19 14.04
CA LEU A 186 -18.01 1.58 15.38
C LEU A 186 -19.37 1.73 16.07
N ASN A 187 -20.06 2.82 15.78
CA ASN A 187 -21.31 3.13 16.48
C ASN A 187 -22.51 2.54 15.73
N ASN A 188 -23.14 1.51 16.33
CA ASN A 188 -24.45 1.00 15.92
C ASN A 188 -25.53 2.06 16.24
N PHE A 189 -25.65 3.09 15.41
CA PHE A 189 -26.74 4.06 15.51
C PHE A 189 -27.96 3.56 14.72
N ASP A 190 -29.04 3.25 15.45
CA ASP A 190 -30.33 2.79 14.89
C ASP A 190 -31.36 3.92 14.70
N LYS A 191 -30.98 5.16 14.95
CA LYS A 191 -31.90 6.31 14.87
C LYS A 191 -31.25 7.44 14.09
N PHE A 192 -31.54 7.53 12.79
CA PHE A 192 -31.95 8.77 12.11
C PHE A 192 -32.43 8.44 10.69
N ASP A 193 -33.66 8.85 10.41
CA ASP A 193 -34.25 8.94 9.08
C ASP A 193 -33.67 10.19 8.39
N ASN A 194 -32.40 10.11 7.98
CA ASN A 194 -31.73 11.12 7.18
C ASN A 194 -31.10 10.42 5.98
N SER A 195 -31.89 10.27 4.92
CA SER A 195 -31.39 9.87 3.61
C SER A 195 -30.41 10.91 3.09
N PHE A 196 -29.12 10.73 3.40
CA PHE A 196 -28.04 11.60 2.97
C PHE A 196 -27.27 10.94 1.82
N LYS A 197 -27.19 11.61 0.67
CA LYS A 197 -26.41 11.14 -0.48
C LYS A 197 -25.12 11.95 -0.57
N LEU A 198 -23.98 11.29 -0.41
CA LEU A 198 -22.67 11.88 -0.64
C LEU A 198 -22.10 11.42 -1.98
N GLU A 199 -21.88 12.35 -2.90
CA GLU A 199 -21.24 12.06 -4.18
C GLU A 199 -19.80 12.58 -4.17
N ILE A 200 -18.83 11.67 -4.34
CA ILE A 200 -17.41 11.99 -4.50
C ILE A 200 -16.90 11.33 -5.78
N LYS A 201 -16.62 12.14 -6.80
CA LYS A 201 -16.13 11.68 -8.10
C LYS A 201 -14.61 11.68 -8.13
N ASN A 202 -14.00 10.53 -7.81
CA ASN A 202 -12.55 10.35 -7.91
C ASN A 202 -12.23 8.88 -8.21
N LEU A 203 -11.62 8.62 -9.38
CA LEU A 203 -11.31 7.26 -9.84
C LEU A 203 -10.31 6.55 -8.91
N SER A 204 -9.27 7.25 -8.48
CA SER A 204 -8.27 6.73 -7.55
C SER A 204 -8.88 6.38 -6.19
N LEU A 205 -9.75 7.23 -5.66
CA LEU A 205 -10.49 6.95 -4.43
C LEU A 205 -11.31 5.65 -4.57
N MET A 206 -12.06 5.52 -5.66
CA MET A 206 -12.86 4.31 -5.92
C MET A 206 -11.96 3.06 -5.98
N GLN A 207 -10.83 3.13 -6.69
CA GLN A 207 -9.90 2.01 -6.80
C GLN A 207 -9.29 1.63 -5.44
N ILE A 208 -8.88 2.61 -4.62
CA ILE A 208 -8.39 2.38 -3.26
C ILE A 208 -9.46 1.65 -2.44
N LEU A 209 -10.68 2.17 -2.43
CA LEU A 209 -11.77 1.64 -1.63
C LEU A 209 -12.22 0.23 -2.05
N LEU A 210 -11.99 -0.15 -3.31
CA LEU A 210 -12.24 -1.50 -3.82
C LEU A 210 -11.09 -2.48 -3.55
N SER A 211 -9.93 -2.00 -3.10
CA SER A 211 -8.70 -2.80 -3.06
C SER A 211 -8.49 -3.64 -1.80
N PHE A 212 -9.33 -3.49 -0.77
CA PHE A 212 -9.25 -4.17 0.53
C PHE A 212 -10.63 -4.59 1.09
N ASN A 213 -10.65 -5.49 2.08
CA ASN A 213 -11.88 -5.90 2.78
C ASN A 213 -12.25 -4.90 3.90
N TRP A 214 -13.54 -4.61 4.04
CA TRP A 214 -14.09 -3.65 5.01
C TRP A 214 -14.61 -4.32 6.30
N GLU A 215 -14.54 -5.65 6.41
CA GLU A 215 -15.08 -6.42 7.54
C GLU A 215 -14.68 -5.84 8.91
N ASN A 216 -13.39 -5.55 9.10
CA ASN A 216 -12.85 -4.99 10.34
C ASN A 216 -12.74 -3.46 10.35
N LEU A 217 -13.23 -2.77 9.32
CA LEU A 217 -13.03 -1.33 9.16
C LEU A 217 -13.77 -0.52 10.21
N GLU A 218 -13.06 0.24 11.02
CA GLU A 218 -13.62 1.08 12.08
C GLU A 218 -13.80 2.52 11.56
N THR A 219 -12.86 3.02 10.76
CA THR A 219 -12.91 4.37 10.22
C THR A 219 -12.33 4.49 8.81
N ILE A 220 -12.94 5.37 8.01
CA ILE A 220 -12.33 5.96 6.81
C ILE A 220 -12.28 7.47 7.01
N ASN A 221 -11.13 8.07 6.75
CA ASN A 221 -10.96 9.52 6.76
C ASN A 221 -10.59 10.00 5.36
N LEU A 222 -11.39 10.89 4.79
CA LEU A 222 -11.02 11.68 3.60
C LEU A 222 -10.55 13.04 4.06
N ILE A 223 -9.32 13.41 3.72
CA ILE A 223 -8.64 14.59 4.22
C ILE A 223 -8.12 15.39 3.04
N ILE A 224 -8.44 16.69 3.00
CA ILE A 224 -7.93 17.65 2.01
C ILE A 224 -6.91 18.55 2.71
N PRO A 225 -5.59 18.27 2.58
CA PRO A 225 -4.56 19.00 3.31
C PRO A 225 -4.59 20.51 3.04
N GLU A 226 -4.92 20.94 1.82
CA GLU A 226 -4.98 22.36 1.45
C GLU A 226 -6.09 23.13 2.20
N ASN A 227 -7.12 22.43 2.70
CA ASN A 227 -8.29 23.03 3.32
C ASN A 227 -8.19 23.11 4.85
N GLN A 228 -6.98 23.17 5.42
CA GLN A 228 -6.82 23.33 6.87
C GLN A 228 -7.63 24.52 7.41
N GLY A 229 -8.40 24.29 8.48
CA GLY A 229 -9.30 25.27 9.08
C GLY A 229 -10.74 25.25 8.53
N LYS A 230 -11.03 24.46 7.50
CA LYS A 230 -12.40 24.19 7.04
C LYS A 230 -13.12 23.19 7.95
N LYS A 231 -14.42 22.99 7.71
CA LYS A 231 -15.28 22.12 8.53
C LYS A 231 -14.81 20.66 8.52
N HIS A 232 -15.03 20.00 9.66
CA HIS A 232 -14.89 18.55 9.81
C HIS A 232 -16.30 17.97 9.89
N TYR A 233 -16.57 16.97 9.06
CA TYR A 233 -17.83 16.24 9.04
C TYR A 233 -17.59 14.83 9.55
N GLU A 234 -18.52 14.32 10.35
CA GLU A 234 -18.50 12.96 10.88
C GLU A 234 -19.84 12.29 10.55
N ILE A 235 -19.73 11.13 9.91
CA ILE A 235 -20.85 10.33 9.44
C ILE A 235 -20.76 8.98 10.12
N PHE A 236 -21.80 8.62 10.87
CA PHE A 236 -21.90 7.31 11.51
C PHE A 236 -22.58 6.32 10.57
N ILE A 237 -21.97 5.15 10.36
CA ILE A 237 -22.49 4.12 9.48
C ILE A 237 -22.72 2.81 10.23
N ASN A 238 -23.94 2.27 10.12
CA ASN A 238 -24.26 0.95 10.64
C ASN A 238 -23.79 -0.15 9.66
N LYS A 239 -22.74 -0.89 10.04
CA LYS A 239 -22.20 -2.02 9.25
C LYS A 239 -23.23 -3.10 8.93
N SER A 240 -24.19 -3.37 9.82
CA SER A 240 -25.20 -4.42 9.58
C SER A 240 -26.15 -4.08 8.43
N LYS A 241 -26.32 -2.80 8.15
CA LYS A 241 -27.08 -2.28 7.00
C LYS A 241 -26.21 -2.12 5.75
N MET A 242 -24.89 -2.27 5.86
CA MET A 242 -24.02 -2.36 4.69
C MET A 242 -24.23 -3.71 4.03
N THR A 243 -25.03 -3.72 2.97
CA THR A 243 -24.99 -4.87 2.06
C THR A 243 -23.59 -4.95 1.46
N GLN A 244 -23.15 -6.13 1.01
CA GLN A 244 -21.83 -6.36 0.38
C GLN A 244 -21.60 -5.54 -0.91
N ARG A 245 -22.39 -4.51 -1.16
CA ARG A 245 -22.35 -3.58 -2.27
C ARG A 245 -22.18 -2.15 -1.69
N MET A 246 -21.01 -1.52 -1.86
CA MET A 246 -20.82 -0.09 -1.57
C MET A 246 -20.53 0.70 -2.87
N GLN A 247 -21.09 1.92 -3.01
CA GLN A 247 -20.95 2.81 -4.18
C GLN A 247 -20.21 4.09 -3.83
N PHE A 248 -19.29 4.46 -4.71
CA PHE A 248 -18.81 5.81 -4.93
C PHE A 248 -19.11 6.13 -6.39
N ASP A 249 -19.81 7.20 -6.69
CA ASP A 249 -20.07 7.59 -8.08
C ASP A 249 -18.78 8.12 -8.71
N ALA A 250 -18.08 7.29 -9.50
CA ALA A 250 -16.99 7.70 -10.39
C ALA A 250 -17.33 7.27 -11.83
N LEU A 251 -17.42 8.23 -12.76
CA LEU A 251 -17.75 7.93 -14.16
C LEU A 251 -16.50 7.40 -14.88
N GLY A 252 -16.53 6.11 -15.29
CA GLY A 252 -15.49 5.42 -16.05
C GLY A 252 -16.05 4.20 -16.80
N ASN A 253 -15.32 3.70 -17.80
CA ASN A 253 -15.83 2.89 -18.91
C ASN A 253 -16.05 1.37 -18.67
N VAL A 254 -16.07 0.85 -17.44
CA VAL A 254 -16.36 -0.57 -17.19
C VAL A 254 -17.26 -0.73 -15.96
N PHE A 255 -18.45 -1.30 -16.16
CA PHE A 255 -19.52 -1.40 -15.17
C PHE A 255 -19.33 -2.58 -14.20
N PHE A 256 -18.92 -2.29 -12.97
CA PHE A 256 -19.26 -3.09 -11.79
C PHE A 256 -20.07 -2.21 -10.83
N LYS A 257 -21.32 -2.61 -10.55
CA LYS A 257 -22.31 -1.81 -9.81
C LYS A 257 -22.50 -2.34 -8.40
N LYS A 258 -22.30 -1.49 -7.39
CA LYS A 258 -22.58 -1.75 -5.98
C LYS A 258 -23.09 -0.44 -5.33
N ILE A 259 -24.19 -0.45 -4.56
CA ILE A 259 -25.01 0.69 -4.05
C ILE A 259 -24.92 0.81 -2.51
N VAL A 260 -24.55 1.96 -1.92
CA VAL A 260 -24.86 2.24 -0.50
C VAL A 260 -26.11 3.10 -0.42
N GLU A 261 -27.20 2.48 0.00
CA GLU A 261 -28.37 3.16 0.51
C GLU A 261 -28.32 3.05 2.03
N ILE A 262 -28.14 4.17 2.73
CA ILE A 262 -28.33 4.23 4.17
C ILE A 262 -29.83 4.47 4.38
N TYR A 263 -30.55 3.40 4.69
CA TYR A 263 -31.95 3.44 5.15
C TYR A 263 -32.03 3.60 6.67
#